data_AF-A0A3Q0SU38-F1
#
_entry.id   AF-A0A3Q0SU38-F1
#
_cell.length_a   1.000
_cell.length_b   1.000
_cell.length_c   1.000
_cell.angle_alpha   90.00
_cell.angle_beta   90.00
_cell.angle_gamma   90.00
#
_symmetry.space_group_name_H-M   'P 1'
#
loop_
_entity.id
_entity.type
_entity.pdbx_description
1 polymer ?
#
loop_
_entity_poly.entity_id
_entity_poly.type
_entity_poly.pdbx_seq_one_letter_code
_entity_poly.pdbx_strand_id
1 'polypeptide(L)'
;MLIIFYVLLLVNIGRCSDHQIFDTKTVAVGQNVTLNCSRDHLWHLTNLFWIRLVSQTFPEILGSTISHNVEIIEKINHITTKQEPGAFVLHMNRAQLNDTAVYYCIKVTERKMTFLKGTFLRIKGPETGISSVAQDFLSDLLHQGDPVTLQCSVLSNSENKTCTEAHSVYWYRAKPDDTHASLIYAHGTSGYNCEQSPEAPSQQKCVYSFSKNISSSDTGVYYCAVATCGEIFFGNGTKLDVEGRFFFQ
;
A
#
# COMPACT_ATOMS: atom_id res chain seq x y z
N MET A 1 -24.89 -28.17 -39.23
CA MET A 1 -23.87 -28.45 -38.20
C MET A 1 -22.42 -28.18 -38.65
N LEU A 2 -22.05 -28.33 -39.94
CA LEU A 2 -20.68 -28.05 -40.40
C LEU A 2 -20.28 -26.56 -40.46
N ILE A 3 -21.24 -25.64 -40.64
CA ILE A 3 -20.94 -24.20 -40.78
C ILE A 3 -20.49 -23.59 -39.44
N ILE A 4 -21.05 -24.04 -38.32
CA ILE A 4 -20.67 -23.58 -36.97
C ILE A 4 -19.22 -23.98 -36.65
N PHE A 5 -18.78 -25.15 -37.13
CA PHE A 5 -17.41 -25.64 -36.93
C PHE A 5 -16.37 -24.80 -37.69
N TYR A 6 -16.70 -24.30 -38.88
CA TYR A 6 -15.83 -23.42 -39.65
C TYR A 6 -15.68 -22.02 -39.04
N VAL A 7 -16.76 -21.50 -38.43
CA VAL A 7 -16.71 -20.20 -37.72
C VAL A 7 -15.84 -20.29 -36.46
N LEU A 8 -15.88 -21.43 -35.75
CA LEU A 8 -15.01 -21.67 -34.59
C LEU A 8 -13.52 -21.83 -34.98
N LEU A 9 -13.22 -22.35 -36.17
CA LEU A 9 -11.84 -22.45 -36.71
C LEU A 9 -11.26 -21.10 -37.17
N LEU A 10 -12.10 -20.10 -37.45
CA LEU A 10 -11.67 -18.73 -37.78
C LEU A 10 -11.42 -17.86 -36.55
N VAL A 11 -11.74 -18.35 -35.35
CA VAL A 11 -11.24 -17.75 -34.10
C VAL A 11 -9.77 -18.13 -34.00
N ASN A 12 -8.94 -17.40 -34.75
CA ASN A 12 -7.52 -17.29 -34.43
C ASN A 12 -7.47 -16.96 -32.95
N ILE A 13 -7.01 -17.92 -32.14
CA ILE A 13 -6.50 -17.67 -30.81
C ILE A 13 -5.39 -16.66 -31.04
N GLY A 14 -5.73 -15.38 -30.91
CA GLY A 14 -4.77 -14.31 -30.83
C GLY A 14 -3.89 -14.70 -29.67
N ARG A 15 -2.70 -15.24 -29.97
CA ARG A 15 -1.61 -15.27 -29.02
C ARG A 15 -1.40 -13.81 -28.66
N CYS A 16 -1.94 -13.39 -27.52
CA CYS A 16 -1.41 -12.24 -26.81
C CYS A 16 0.05 -12.61 -26.55
N SER A 17 0.94 -12.12 -27.40
CA SER A 17 2.32 -11.93 -27.02
C SER A 17 2.25 -10.89 -25.91
N ASP A 18 2.13 -11.35 -24.66
CA ASP A 18 2.27 -10.49 -23.48
C ASP A 18 3.70 -9.96 -23.48
N HIS A 19 3.94 -8.92 -24.25
CA HIS A 19 5.08 -8.05 -24.01
C HIS A 19 4.76 -7.42 -22.67
N GLN A 20 5.39 -7.91 -21.60
CA GLN A 20 5.15 -7.44 -20.25
C GLN A 20 5.68 -6.00 -20.14
N ILE A 21 4.84 -5.05 -20.56
CA ILE A 21 5.12 -3.61 -20.54
C ILE A 21 5.14 -3.09 -19.11
N PHE A 22 4.57 -3.85 -18.15
CA PHE A 22 4.42 -3.43 -16.77
C PHE A 22 5.10 -4.39 -15.79
N ASP A 23 6.01 -3.87 -14.97
CA ASP A 23 6.71 -4.61 -13.91
C ASP A 23 6.48 -4.01 -12.52
N THR A 24 6.60 -4.84 -11.49
CA THR A 24 6.56 -4.39 -10.10
C THR A 24 7.95 -4.56 -9.49
N LYS A 25 8.50 -3.48 -8.96
CA LYS A 25 9.80 -3.47 -8.29
C LYS A 25 9.62 -3.08 -6.83
N THR A 26 10.07 -3.93 -5.93
CA THR A 26 10.04 -3.66 -4.48
C THR A 26 11.45 -3.38 -3.97
N VAL A 27 11.62 -2.30 -3.23
CA VAL A 27 12.93 -1.84 -2.74
C VAL A 27 12.79 -1.34 -1.31
N ALA A 28 13.80 -1.56 -0.46
CA ALA A 28 13.78 -1.02 0.90
C ALA A 28 14.16 0.47 0.93
N VAL A 29 13.65 1.20 1.92
CA VAL A 29 14.01 2.62 2.13
C VAL A 29 15.55 2.78 2.21
N GLY A 30 16.06 3.87 1.64
CA GLY A 30 17.48 4.19 1.63
C GLY A 30 18.31 3.48 0.56
N GLN A 31 17.77 2.46 -0.13
CA GLN A 31 18.47 1.83 -1.26
C GLN A 31 18.39 2.70 -2.53
N ASN A 32 19.38 2.54 -3.41
CA ASN A 32 19.38 3.23 -4.70
C ASN A 32 18.52 2.47 -5.72
N VAL A 33 17.68 3.19 -6.45
CA VAL A 33 16.82 2.64 -7.49
C VAL A 33 17.29 3.11 -8.85
N THR A 34 17.34 2.19 -9.80
CA THR A 34 17.55 2.50 -11.21
C THR A 34 16.45 1.85 -12.02
N LEU A 35 15.80 2.65 -12.87
CA LEU A 35 14.79 2.25 -13.84
C LEU A 35 15.32 2.56 -15.24
N ASN A 36 15.35 1.54 -16.09
CA ASN A 36 15.88 1.67 -17.45
C ASN A 36 14.75 1.63 -18.46
N CYS A 37 14.79 2.56 -19.40
CA CYS A 37 13.98 2.54 -20.60
C CYS A 37 14.88 2.38 -21.83
N SER A 38 14.63 1.34 -22.62
CA SER A 38 15.41 1.09 -23.84
C SER A 38 15.12 2.17 -24.88
N ARG A 39 16.19 2.67 -25.50
CA ARG A 39 16.12 3.65 -26.58
C ARG A 39 16.79 3.11 -27.82
N ASP A 40 16.02 2.94 -28.88
CA ASP A 40 16.56 2.53 -30.17
C ASP A 40 17.25 3.71 -30.86
N HIS A 41 18.48 3.49 -31.34
CA HIS A 41 19.23 4.49 -32.08
C HIS A 41 18.60 4.87 -33.42
N LEU A 42 17.72 4.01 -33.96
CA LEU A 42 16.97 4.25 -35.19
C LEU A 42 15.78 5.20 -34.98
N TRP A 43 15.42 5.53 -33.74
CA TRP A 43 14.33 6.46 -33.45
C TRP A 43 14.77 7.91 -33.68
N HIS A 44 14.64 8.35 -34.93
CA HIS A 44 14.82 9.76 -35.28
C HIS A 44 13.63 10.61 -34.79
N LEU A 45 13.89 11.89 -34.46
CA LEU A 45 12.87 12.87 -34.05
C LEU A 45 11.94 12.40 -32.92
N THR A 46 12.46 11.55 -32.03
CA THR A 46 11.69 10.91 -30.97
C THR A 46 12.23 11.33 -29.61
N ASN A 47 11.32 11.72 -28.73
CA ASN A 47 11.63 12.08 -27.36
C ASN A 47 11.08 11.02 -26.39
N LEU A 48 11.85 10.69 -25.37
CA LEU A 48 11.42 9.86 -24.26
C LEU A 48 11.17 10.75 -23.05
N PHE A 49 10.17 10.36 -22.26
CA PHE A 49 9.81 11.03 -21.02
C PHE A 49 9.70 10.00 -19.91
N TRP A 50 10.18 10.37 -18.73
CA TRP A 50 9.81 9.69 -17.49
C TRP A 50 8.67 10.46 -16.84
N ILE A 51 7.56 9.78 -16.60
CA ILE A 51 6.41 10.34 -15.90
C ILE A 51 6.13 9.53 -14.62
N ARG A 52 5.89 10.23 -13.52
CA ARG A 52 5.50 9.64 -12.23
C ARG A 52 4.03 9.92 -11.95
N LEU A 53 3.30 8.86 -11.58
CA LEU A 53 1.91 8.93 -11.15
C LEU A 53 1.84 8.54 -9.67
N VAL A 54 1.48 9.51 -8.83
CA VAL A 54 1.14 9.31 -7.43
C VAL A 54 -0.38 9.38 -7.30
N SER A 55 -0.95 8.57 -6.42
CA SER A 55 -2.40 8.57 -6.19
C SER A 55 -2.86 9.96 -5.73
N GLN A 56 -3.99 10.42 -6.28
CA GLN A 56 -4.61 11.72 -5.95
C GLN A 56 -3.82 12.98 -6.36
N THR A 57 -2.78 12.84 -7.20
CA THR A 57 -2.06 13.98 -7.77
C THR A 57 -2.04 13.93 -9.30
N PHE A 58 -1.74 15.07 -9.95
CA PHE A 58 -1.48 15.09 -11.37
C PHE A 58 -0.15 14.38 -11.71
N PRO A 59 0.01 13.79 -12.90
CA PRO A 59 1.27 13.19 -13.33
C PRO A 59 2.40 14.22 -13.40
N GLU A 60 3.58 13.85 -12.91
CA GLU A 60 4.78 14.68 -12.91
C GLU A 60 5.75 14.22 -13.99
N ILE A 61 6.30 15.14 -14.78
CA ILE A 61 7.40 14.85 -15.70
C ILE A 61 8.71 14.94 -14.92
N LEU A 62 9.44 13.83 -14.86
CA LEU A 62 10.70 13.72 -14.13
C LEU A 62 11.93 14.03 -14.99
N GLY A 63 11.78 13.95 -16.30
CA GLY A 63 12.78 14.38 -17.26
C GLY A 63 12.47 13.95 -18.69
N SER A 64 13.20 14.52 -19.63
CA SER A 64 13.01 14.30 -21.06
C SER A 64 14.32 14.09 -21.82
N THR A 65 14.27 13.36 -22.92
CA THR A 65 15.39 13.27 -23.88
C THR A 65 15.16 14.18 -25.07
N ILE A 66 16.25 14.58 -25.72
CA ILE A 66 16.18 15.09 -27.10
C ILE A 66 16.49 13.97 -28.11
N SER A 67 16.09 14.19 -29.35
CA SER A 67 16.25 13.21 -30.44
C SER A 67 17.70 12.79 -30.71
N HIS A 68 18.68 13.65 -30.44
CA HIS A 68 20.11 13.36 -30.59
C HIS A 68 20.68 12.62 -29.36
N ASN A 69 21.69 11.76 -29.55
CA ASN A 69 22.43 11.09 -28.46
C ASN A 69 23.34 12.06 -27.71
N VAL A 70 22.76 13.07 -27.07
CA VAL A 70 23.49 14.00 -26.19
C VAL A 70 23.20 13.58 -24.75
N GLU A 71 24.23 13.63 -23.91
CA GLU A 71 24.07 13.39 -22.48
C GLU A 71 23.28 14.55 -21.86
N ILE A 72 22.01 14.29 -21.55
CA ILE A 72 21.15 15.19 -20.81
C ILE A 72 20.96 14.60 -19.42
N ILE A 73 21.23 15.42 -18.41
CA ILE A 73 21.01 15.08 -17.00
C ILE A 73 20.02 16.09 -16.45
N GLU A 74 18.84 15.61 -16.08
CA GLU A 74 17.86 16.38 -15.34
C GLU A 74 17.78 15.83 -13.92
N LYS A 75 17.72 16.72 -12.93
CA LYS A 75 17.63 16.35 -11.51
C LYS A 75 16.48 17.08 -10.86
N ILE A 76 15.52 16.33 -10.34
CA ILE A 76 14.39 16.83 -9.57
C ILE A 76 14.45 16.14 -8.21
N ASN A 77 14.68 16.93 -7.15
CA ASN A 77 14.93 16.44 -5.80
C ASN A 77 16.09 15.41 -5.77
N HIS A 78 15.82 14.19 -5.29
CA HIS A 78 16.78 13.08 -5.24
C HIS A 78 16.69 12.13 -6.45
N ILE A 79 15.82 12.44 -7.42
CA ILE A 79 15.68 11.70 -8.68
C ILE A 79 16.49 12.39 -9.76
N THR A 80 17.21 11.61 -10.56
CA THR A 80 18.04 12.07 -11.68
C THR A 80 17.70 11.23 -12.90
N THR A 81 17.32 11.87 -14.01
CA THR A 81 17.18 11.17 -15.29
C THR A 81 18.38 11.48 -16.17
N LYS A 82 18.90 10.45 -16.83
CA LYS A 82 20.09 10.54 -17.67
C LYS A 82 19.84 9.87 -19.01
N GLN A 83 20.16 10.58 -20.08
CA GLN A 83 20.22 10.02 -21.43
C GLN A 83 21.57 9.34 -21.65
N GLU A 84 21.56 8.02 -21.82
CA GLU A 84 22.75 7.19 -22.04
C GLU A 84 22.72 6.56 -23.44
N PRO A 85 23.85 6.05 -23.96
CA PRO A 85 23.86 5.29 -25.20
C PRO A 85 22.91 4.09 -25.12
N GLY A 86 21.83 4.11 -25.90
CA GLY A 86 20.86 3.02 -26.00
C GLY A 86 19.80 2.99 -24.87
N ALA A 87 19.83 3.94 -23.93
CA ALA A 87 18.89 3.96 -22.81
C ALA A 87 18.54 5.37 -22.31
N PHE A 88 17.36 5.51 -21.74
CA PHE A 88 17.00 6.65 -20.91
C PHE A 88 16.73 6.15 -19.50
N VAL A 89 17.62 6.53 -18.57
CA VAL A 89 17.70 5.94 -17.24
C VAL A 89 17.17 6.93 -16.22
N LEU A 90 16.34 6.45 -15.29
CA LEU A 90 15.96 7.18 -14.09
C LEU A 90 16.69 6.56 -12.92
N HIS A 91 17.48 7.37 -12.22
CA HIS A 91 18.22 7.02 -11.03
C HIS A 91 17.66 7.78 -9.82
N MET A 92 17.46 7.08 -8.73
CA MET A 92 16.96 7.64 -7.47
C MET A 92 17.93 7.25 -6.38
N ASN A 93 18.53 8.26 -5.76
CA ASN A 93 19.46 8.07 -4.65
C ASN A 93 18.69 8.01 -3.34
N ARG A 94 18.92 6.95 -2.55
CA ARG A 94 18.26 6.74 -1.26
C ARG A 94 16.74 6.88 -1.33
N ALA A 95 16.09 5.85 -1.87
CA ALA A 95 14.65 5.81 -2.01
C ALA A 95 13.92 6.12 -0.69
N GLN A 96 12.87 6.92 -0.79
CA GLN A 96 12.02 7.37 0.30
C GLN A 96 10.63 6.73 0.18
N LEU A 97 9.88 6.62 1.27
CA LEU A 97 8.54 6.02 1.22
C LEU A 97 7.59 6.72 0.23
N ASN A 98 7.71 8.04 0.10
CA ASN A 98 6.94 8.85 -0.84
C ASN A 98 7.23 8.53 -2.32
N ASP A 99 8.35 7.86 -2.63
CA ASP A 99 8.69 7.39 -3.97
C ASP A 99 7.87 6.19 -4.44
N THR A 100 7.00 5.65 -3.58
CA THR A 100 6.04 4.63 -3.99
C THR A 100 5.06 5.20 -5.00
N ALA A 101 5.20 4.80 -6.25
CA ALA A 101 4.44 5.36 -7.37
C ALA A 101 4.52 4.45 -8.61
N VAL A 102 3.73 4.78 -9.62
CA VAL A 102 3.88 4.20 -10.96
C VAL A 102 4.75 5.12 -11.81
N TYR A 103 5.80 4.56 -12.39
CA TYR A 103 6.74 5.26 -13.27
C TYR A 103 6.59 4.76 -14.69
N TYR A 104 6.27 5.64 -15.64
CA TYR A 104 6.17 5.31 -17.05
C TYR A 104 7.31 5.94 -17.84
N CYS A 105 7.93 5.13 -18.70
CA CYS A 105 8.69 5.62 -19.84
C CYS A 105 7.78 5.75 -21.05
N ILE A 106 7.66 6.96 -21.58
CA ILE A 106 6.78 7.28 -22.70
C ILE A 106 7.63 7.75 -23.87
N LYS A 107 7.37 7.15 -25.03
CA LYS A 107 7.91 7.58 -26.32
C LYS A 107 6.93 8.51 -27.00
N VAL A 108 7.42 9.67 -27.42
CA VAL A 108 6.67 10.63 -28.22
C VAL A 108 7.38 10.79 -29.55
N THR A 109 6.69 10.39 -30.61
CA THR A 109 7.12 10.59 -32.00
C THR A 109 6.04 11.42 -32.68
N GLU A 110 6.40 12.61 -33.15
CA GLU A 110 5.48 13.62 -33.68
C GLU A 110 4.35 13.95 -32.68
N ARG A 111 3.16 13.35 -32.85
CA ARG A 111 1.97 13.55 -32.00
C ARG A 111 1.46 12.25 -31.37
N LYS A 112 2.21 11.15 -31.50
CA LYS A 112 1.83 9.84 -30.99
C LYS A 112 2.62 9.53 -29.72
N MET A 113 1.89 9.33 -28.62
CA MET A 113 2.45 8.86 -27.36
C MET A 113 2.33 7.33 -27.29
N THR A 114 3.42 6.67 -26.90
CA THR A 114 3.48 5.21 -26.71
C THR A 114 4.13 4.90 -25.37
N PHE A 115 3.44 4.18 -24.51
CA PHE A 115 4.01 3.68 -23.26
C PHE A 115 4.96 2.52 -23.58
N LEU A 116 6.25 2.71 -23.32
CA LEU A 116 7.27 1.69 -23.58
C LEU A 116 7.44 0.73 -22.40
N LYS A 117 7.38 1.29 -21.19
CA LYS A 117 7.57 0.56 -19.95
C LYS A 117 6.88 1.27 -18.79
N GLY A 118 6.20 0.52 -17.94
CA GLY A 118 5.65 0.97 -16.67
C GLY A 118 6.25 0.15 -15.53
N THR A 119 6.64 0.81 -14.45
CA THR A 119 7.10 0.15 -13.25
C THR A 119 6.30 0.64 -12.06
N PHE A 120 5.59 -0.25 -11.37
CA PHE A 120 5.11 0.04 -10.02
C PHE A 120 6.27 -0.14 -9.04
N LEU A 121 6.81 0.98 -8.56
CA LEU A 121 7.88 0.97 -7.57
C LEU A 121 7.23 1.01 -6.19
N ARG A 122 7.40 -0.07 -5.41
CA ARG A 122 6.97 -0.14 -4.01
C ARG A 122 8.18 0.04 -3.10
N ILE A 123 8.23 1.14 -2.35
CA ILE A 123 9.25 1.32 -1.32
C ILE A 123 8.71 0.74 -0.02
N LYS A 124 9.40 -0.29 0.48
CA LYS A 124 9.12 -0.89 1.78
C LYS A 124 9.78 -0.06 2.88
N GLY A 125 9.02 0.20 3.93
CA GLY A 125 9.56 0.76 5.16
C GLY A 125 10.56 -0.19 5.84
N PRO A 126 11.22 0.27 6.90
CA PRO A 126 12.02 -0.59 7.75
C PRO A 126 11.16 -1.71 8.34
N GLU A 127 11.75 -2.88 8.62
CA GLU A 127 11.03 -3.97 9.27
C GLU A 127 10.49 -3.51 10.64
N THR A 128 9.17 -3.64 10.78
CA THR A 128 8.38 -3.20 11.94
C THR A 128 8.54 -4.14 13.14
N GLY A 129 9.03 -5.35 12.91
CA GLY A 129 9.08 -6.43 13.90
C GLY A 129 7.70 -6.97 14.28
N ILE A 130 6.59 -6.43 13.77
CA ILE A 130 5.23 -6.91 14.10
C ILE A 130 5.01 -8.27 13.44
N SER A 131 4.72 -9.28 14.26
CA SER A 131 4.41 -10.63 13.79
C SER A 131 2.90 -10.85 13.62
N SER A 132 2.09 -10.28 14.51
CA SER A 132 0.63 -10.41 14.43
C SER A 132 -0.12 -9.36 15.24
N VAL A 133 -1.33 -9.05 14.79
CA VAL A 133 -2.33 -8.27 15.53
C VAL A 133 -3.55 -9.16 15.78
N ALA A 134 -3.85 -9.43 17.04
CA ALA A 134 -4.99 -10.22 17.46
C ALA A 134 -5.99 -9.32 18.20
N GLN A 135 -7.28 -9.45 17.90
CA GLN A 135 -8.32 -8.85 18.74
C GLN A 135 -8.96 -9.93 19.58
N ASP A 136 -9.00 -9.66 20.88
CA ASP A 136 -9.70 -10.48 21.84
C ASP A 136 -10.93 -9.72 22.32
N PHE A 137 -12.05 -10.42 22.34
CA PHE A 137 -13.27 -9.95 22.95
C PHE A 137 -14.00 -11.14 23.57
N LEU A 138 -14.46 -10.93 24.79
CA LEU A 138 -15.25 -11.89 25.54
C LEU A 138 -16.55 -11.18 25.92
N SER A 139 -17.64 -11.46 25.20
CA SER A 139 -18.93 -11.65 25.86
C SER A 139 -19.96 -12.32 24.94
N ASP A 140 -20.70 -13.24 25.54
CA ASP A 140 -21.99 -13.74 25.11
C ASP A 140 -23.07 -12.79 25.65
N LEU A 141 -23.86 -12.20 24.75
CA LEU A 141 -24.92 -11.20 24.99
C LEU A 141 -24.49 -9.87 25.64
N LEU A 142 -24.98 -8.78 25.07
CA LEU A 142 -24.71 -7.42 25.52
C LEU A 142 -26.01 -6.64 25.62
N HIS A 143 -26.27 -6.06 26.79
CA HIS A 143 -27.42 -5.20 27.00
C HIS A 143 -27.04 -3.74 26.83
N GLN A 144 -28.05 -2.94 26.42
CA GLN A 144 -27.89 -1.50 26.35
C GLN A 144 -27.43 -0.91 27.70
N GLY A 145 -26.37 -0.11 27.64
CA GLY A 145 -25.77 0.53 28.81
C GLY A 145 -24.58 -0.23 29.41
N ASP A 146 -24.32 -1.46 28.97
CA ASP A 146 -23.19 -2.23 29.48
C ASP A 146 -21.85 -1.59 29.08
N PRO A 147 -20.86 -1.55 29.99
CA PRO A 147 -19.51 -1.15 29.64
C PRO A 147 -18.82 -2.29 28.89
N VAL A 148 -18.42 -2.04 27.64
CA VAL A 148 -17.66 -2.98 26.83
C VAL A 148 -16.22 -2.51 26.72
N THR A 149 -15.27 -3.42 26.88
CA THR A 149 -13.85 -3.19 26.60
C THR A 149 -13.38 -4.09 25.48
N LEU A 150 -12.91 -3.48 24.39
CA LEU A 150 -12.28 -4.17 23.27
C LEU A 150 -10.77 -4.14 23.45
N GLN A 151 -10.11 -5.28 23.23
CA GLN A 151 -8.65 -5.40 23.34
C GLN A 151 -8.02 -5.76 22.01
N CYS A 152 -6.92 -5.09 21.71
CA CYS A 152 -6.08 -5.33 20.54
C CYS A 152 -4.66 -5.67 21.02
N SER A 153 -4.27 -6.92 20.86
CA SER A 153 -2.97 -7.47 21.21
C SER A 153 -2.04 -7.41 20.00
N VAL A 154 -0.93 -6.68 20.12
CA VAL A 154 0.13 -6.59 19.12
C VAL A 154 1.32 -7.40 19.59
N LEU A 155 1.71 -8.40 18.80
CA LEU A 155 2.95 -9.15 19.00
C LEU A 155 4.01 -8.57 18.08
N SER A 156 5.15 -8.21 18.68
CA SER A 156 6.33 -7.76 17.96
C SER A 156 7.57 -8.52 18.42
N ASN A 157 8.54 -8.67 17.52
CA ASN A 157 9.83 -9.26 17.79
C ASN A 157 10.89 -8.14 17.77
N SER A 158 11.60 -7.98 18.89
CA SER A 158 12.55 -6.89 19.10
C SER A 158 13.84 -7.07 18.29
N GLU A 159 14.19 -8.30 17.92
CA GLU A 159 15.42 -8.60 17.17
C GLU A 159 15.41 -8.03 15.74
N ASN A 160 14.23 -7.94 15.12
CA ASN A 160 14.08 -7.45 13.74
C ASN A 160 13.55 -6.01 13.66
N LYS A 161 13.40 -5.33 14.79
CA LYS A 161 12.85 -3.97 14.83
C LYS A 161 13.91 -2.95 14.42
N THR A 162 13.84 -2.50 13.17
CA THR A 162 14.77 -1.48 12.63
C THR A 162 14.25 -0.06 12.75
N CYS A 163 13.01 0.11 13.19
CA CYS A 163 12.32 1.38 13.29
C CYS A 163 11.87 1.64 14.73
N THR A 164 12.18 2.84 15.24
CA THR A 164 11.90 3.26 16.62
C THR A 164 10.55 3.94 16.80
N GLU A 165 9.75 4.09 15.73
CA GLU A 165 8.41 4.69 15.84
C GLU A 165 7.53 3.88 16.79
N ALA A 166 6.80 4.62 17.63
CA ALA A 166 5.77 4.05 18.49
C ALA A 166 4.55 3.64 17.66
N HIS A 167 3.83 2.63 18.13
CA HIS A 167 2.59 2.21 17.48
C HIS A 167 1.52 3.30 17.64
N SER A 168 0.78 3.56 16.56
CA SER A 168 -0.48 4.30 16.60
C SER A 168 -1.62 3.33 16.34
N VAL A 169 -2.63 3.28 17.21
CA VAL A 169 -3.71 2.30 17.11
C VAL A 169 -5.04 2.99 16.87
N TYR A 170 -5.76 2.52 15.85
CA TYR A 170 -7.02 3.08 15.40
C TYR A 170 -8.11 2.02 15.49
N TRP A 171 -9.26 2.40 16.01
CA TRP A 171 -10.43 1.54 16.08
C TRP A 171 -11.47 2.02 15.08
N TYR A 172 -11.84 1.12 14.18
CA TYR A 172 -12.85 1.35 13.16
C TYR A 172 -14.09 0.50 13.46
N ARG A 173 -15.27 0.98 13.08
CA ARG A 173 -16.48 0.16 13.03
C ARG A 173 -17.05 0.13 11.63
N ALA A 174 -17.28 -1.07 11.14
CA ALA A 174 -18.09 -1.34 9.97
C ALA A 174 -19.49 -1.76 10.42
N LYS A 175 -20.51 -1.04 9.94
CA LYS A 175 -21.91 -1.47 10.08
C LYS A 175 -22.30 -2.31 8.86
N PRO A 176 -23.24 -3.26 8.99
CA PRO A 176 -23.71 -4.05 7.84
C PRO A 176 -24.19 -3.20 6.66
N ASP A 177 -24.81 -2.05 6.95
CA ASP A 177 -25.39 -1.15 5.95
C ASP A 177 -24.46 0.01 5.54
N ASP A 178 -23.25 0.10 6.11
CA ASP A 178 -22.29 1.16 5.79
C ASP A 178 -21.34 0.72 4.66
N THR A 179 -21.13 1.62 3.69
CA THR A 179 -20.15 1.41 2.60
C THR A 179 -18.71 1.61 3.07
N HIS A 180 -18.49 2.35 4.16
CA HIS A 180 -17.17 2.68 4.69
C HIS A 180 -17.15 2.53 6.21
N ALA A 181 -16.06 1.97 6.75
CA ALA A 181 -15.89 1.88 8.19
C ALA A 181 -15.61 3.27 8.81
N SER A 182 -16.25 3.56 9.94
CA SER A 182 -16.08 4.82 10.67
C SER A 182 -14.95 4.69 11.69
N LEU A 183 -14.04 5.67 11.75
CA LEU A 183 -13.07 5.79 12.85
C LEU A 183 -13.81 6.17 14.15
N ILE A 184 -13.68 5.36 15.19
CA ILE A 184 -14.33 5.59 16.49
C ILE A 184 -13.35 6.15 17.50
N TYR A 185 -12.12 5.66 17.49
CA TYR A 185 -11.13 6.02 18.50
C TYR A 185 -9.72 5.90 17.93
N ALA A 186 -8.87 6.88 18.22
CA ALA A 186 -7.45 6.86 17.91
C ALA A 186 -6.70 6.90 19.24
N HIS A 187 -5.99 5.82 19.55
CA HIS A 187 -5.12 5.78 20.69
C HIS A 187 -3.78 6.41 20.31
N GLY A 188 -3.43 7.50 21.01
CA GLY A 188 -2.14 8.16 20.87
C GLY A 188 -0.99 7.32 21.42
N THR A 189 0.21 7.86 21.38
CA THR A 189 1.46 7.20 21.77
C THR A 189 1.63 6.92 23.28
N SER A 190 0.69 7.32 24.14
CA SER A 190 0.80 7.21 25.60
C SER A 190 -0.26 6.30 26.22
N GLY A 191 0.19 5.21 26.85
CA GLY A 191 -0.69 4.25 27.54
C GLY A 191 -0.38 2.78 27.24
N TYR A 192 0.90 2.42 27.10
CA TYR A 192 1.30 1.07 26.70
C TYR A 192 1.46 0.14 27.91
N ASN A 193 0.68 -0.94 27.96
CA ASN A 193 1.05 -2.14 28.71
C ASN A 193 1.75 -3.08 27.72
N CYS A 194 3.01 -2.78 27.45
CA CYS A 194 3.86 -3.65 26.65
C CYS A 194 4.72 -4.49 27.59
N GLU A 195 4.40 -5.77 27.69
CA GLU A 195 5.16 -6.72 28.49
C GLU A 195 6.00 -7.61 27.58
N GLN A 196 7.19 -7.96 28.05
CA GLN A 196 8.04 -8.92 27.38
C GLN A 196 7.48 -10.31 27.64
N SER A 197 7.40 -11.15 26.60
CA SER A 197 6.87 -12.49 26.76
C SER A 197 7.81 -13.30 27.67
N PRO A 198 7.30 -13.92 28.75
CA PRO A 198 8.12 -14.74 29.63
C PRO A 198 8.62 -16.02 28.92
N GLU A 199 7.92 -16.47 27.87
CA GLU A 199 8.26 -17.67 27.09
C GLU A 199 9.26 -17.37 25.96
N ALA A 200 9.29 -16.14 25.46
CA ALA A 200 10.12 -15.71 24.35
C ALA A 200 10.68 -14.30 24.62
N PRO A 201 11.89 -14.17 25.19
CA PRO A 201 12.45 -12.87 25.58
C PRO A 201 12.58 -11.87 24.42
N SER A 202 12.71 -12.32 23.18
CA SER A 202 12.74 -11.44 22.02
C SER A 202 11.35 -10.94 21.58
N GLN A 203 10.27 -11.55 22.07
CA GLN A 203 8.90 -11.17 21.74
C GLN A 203 8.31 -10.22 22.79
N GLN A 204 7.74 -9.12 22.33
CA GLN A 204 7.01 -8.15 23.14
C GLN A 204 5.52 -8.20 22.78
N LYS A 205 4.65 -8.23 23.79
CA LYS A 205 3.20 -8.16 23.63
C LYS A 205 2.69 -6.82 24.17
N CYS A 206 2.08 -6.02 23.32
CA CYS A 206 1.43 -4.77 23.69
C CYS A 206 -0.09 -4.92 23.59
N VAL A 207 -0.82 -4.58 24.65
CA VAL A 207 -2.29 -4.65 24.66
C VAL A 207 -2.89 -3.25 24.68
N TYR A 208 -3.71 -2.95 23.67
CA TYR A 208 -4.44 -1.69 23.52
C TYR A 208 -5.91 -1.91 23.83
N SER A 209 -6.41 -1.24 24.86
CA SER A 209 -7.80 -1.37 25.31
C SER A 209 -8.60 -0.11 24.96
N PHE A 210 -9.81 -0.31 24.44
CA PHE A 210 -10.78 0.75 24.23
C PHE A 210 -12.09 0.37 24.94
N SER A 211 -12.53 1.22 25.86
CA SER A 211 -13.77 1.00 26.62
C SER A 211 -14.83 2.03 26.26
N LYS A 212 -16.07 1.58 26.10
CA LYS A 212 -17.23 2.44 25.85
C LYS A 212 -18.50 1.78 26.38
N ASN A 213 -19.45 2.61 26.84
CA ASN A 213 -20.82 2.17 27.13
C ASN A 213 -21.60 2.02 25.82
N ILE A 214 -22.12 0.83 25.57
CA ILE A 214 -22.77 0.49 24.30
C ILE A 214 -24.25 0.93 24.26
N SER A 215 -24.66 1.36 23.07
CA SER A 215 -26.06 1.65 22.71
C SER A 215 -26.54 0.73 21.60
N SER A 216 -27.85 0.69 21.34
CA SER A 216 -28.41 -0.07 20.20
C SER A 216 -27.82 0.35 18.84
N SER A 217 -27.29 1.56 18.72
CA SER A 217 -26.65 2.07 17.50
C SER A 217 -25.21 1.57 17.28
N ASP A 218 -24.65 0.87 18.27
CA ASP A 218 -23.28 0.39 18.29
C ASP A 218 -23.12 -1.03 17.74
N THR A 219 -24.20 -1.70 17.34
CA THR A 219 -24.13 -2.99 16.62
C THR A 219 -23.29 -2.86 15.34
N GLY A 220 -22.31 -3.75 15.17
CA GLY A 220 -21.38 -3.73 14.04
C GLY A 220 -20.11 -4.55 14.30
N VAL A 221 -19.19 -4.52 13.34
CA VAL A 221 -17.88 -5.17 13.46
C VAL A 221 -16.81 -4.12 13.71
N TYR A 222 -16.05 -4.32 14.78
CA TYR A 222 -15.01 -3.43 15.25
C TYR A 222 -13.63 -3.95 14.87
N TYR A 223 -12.85 -3.16 14.15
CA TYR A 223 -11.50 -3.51 13.70
C TYR A 223 -10.48 -2.61 14.38
N CYS A 224 -9.41 -3.22 14.88
CA CYS A 224 -8.19 -2.53 15.28
C CYS A 224 -7.26 -2.42 14.07
N ALA A 225 -6.67 -1.25 13.84
CA ALA A 225 -5.59 -1.06 12.87
C ALA A 225 -4.38 -0.44 13.58
N VAL A 226 -3.22 -1.04 13.41
CA VAL A 226 -1.97 -0.64 14.04
C VAL A 226 -1.06 -0.10 12.96
N ALA A 227 -0.71 1.18 13.05
CA ALA A 227 0.20 1.85 12.14
C ALA A 227 1.58 2.04 12.79
N THR A 228 2.62 1.61 12.08
CA THR A 228 4.03 1.83 12.48
C THR A 228 4.94 1.68 11.26
N CYS A 229 5.98 2.52 11.16
CA CYS A 229 7.02 2.46 10.12
C CYS A 229 6.49 2.45 8.67
N GLY A 230 5.38 3.16 8.44
CA GLY A 230 4.73 3.26 7.12
C GLY A 230 3.89 2.05 6.71
N GLU A 231 3.68 1.09 7.61
CA GLU A 231 2.79 -0.06 7.39
C GLU A 231 1.58 -0.02 8.32
N ILE A 232 0.48 -0.65 7.89
CA ILE A 232 -0.76 -0.76 8.64
C ILE A 232 -1.13 -2.24 8.74
N PHE A 233 -1.35 -2.72 9.97
CA PHE A 233 -1.76 -4.08 10.28
C PHE A 233 -3.17 -4.08 10.85
N PHE A 234 -4.06 -4.89 10.29
CA PHE A 234 -5.44 -5.01 10.77
C PHE A 234 -5.59 -6.23 11.69
N GLY A 235 -6.36 -6.07 12.75
CA GLY A 235 -6.88 -7.18 13.54
C GLY A 235 -7.98 -7.93 12.80
N ASN A 236 -8.34 -9.10 13.34
CA ASN A 236 -9.36 -10.01 12.82
C ASN A 236 -10.81 -9.50 12.91
N GLY A 237 -11.04 -8.40 13.63
CA GLY A 237 -12.37 -7.84 13.83
C GLY A 237 -13.16 -8.52 14.95
N THR A 238 -14.01 -7.75 15.62
CA THR A 238 -14.88 -8.21 16.71
C THR A 238 -16.32 -7.80 16.39
N LYS A 239 -17.24 -8.77 16.28
CA LYS A 239 -18.66 -8.48 16.11
C LYS A 239 -19.29 -8.15 17.46
N LEU A 240 -19.94 -7.00 17.57
CA LEU A 240 -20.79 -6.64 18.70
C LEU A 240 -22.25 -6.64 18.25
N ASP A 241 -23.11 -7.32 19.02
CA ASP A 241 -24.55 -7.37 18.84
C ASP A 241 -25.23 -6.91 20.13
N VAL A 242 -25.95 -5.78 20.08
CA VAL A 242 -26.56 -5.15 21.24
C VAL A 242 -28.07 -5.37 21.20
N GLU A 243 -28.62 -6.08 22.19
CA GLU A 243 -30.07 -6.22 22.30
C GLU A 243 -30.71 -4.90 22.73
N GLY A 244 -31.66 -4.42 21.93
CA GLY A 244 -32.48 -3.25 22.26
C GLY A 244 -33.58 -3.59 23.26
N ARG A 245 -33.71 -2.81 24.34
CA ARG A 245 -34.93 -2.87 25.17
C ARG A 245 -36.06 -2.16 24.42
N PHE A 246 -36.95 -2.92 23.80
CA PHE A 246 -38.22 -2.38 23.33
C PHE A 246 -39.14 -2.16 24.54
N PHE A 247 -39.24 -0.91 24.99
CA PHE A 247 -40.34 -0.51 25.87
C PHE A 247 -41.58 -0.31 25.00
N PHE A 248 -42.51 -1.26 25.04
CA PHE A 248 -43.87 -1.02 24.58
C PHE A 248 -44.54 -0.12 25.62
N GLN A 249 -44.86 1.11 25.23
CA GLN A 249 -45.70 2.03 26.00
C GLN A 249 -47.10 2.08 25.41
#